data_AF-A0A9Q5N850-F1
#
_entry.id   AF-A0A9Q5N850-F1
#
_cell.length_a   1.000
_cell.length_b   1.000
_cell.length_c   1.000
_cell.angle_alpha   90.00
_cell.angle_beta   90.00
_cell.angle_gamma   90.00
#
_symmetry.space_group_name_H-M   'P 1'
#
loop_
_entity.id
_entity.type
_entity.pdbx_description
1 polymer ?
#
loop_
_entity_poly.entity_id
_entity_poly.type
_entity_poly.pdbx_seq_one_letter_code
_entity_poly.pdbx_strand_id
1 'polypeptide(L)'
;MPSQPTIPAVQRAFVLSAPGEDLTLITDYPVVQPSELKPGQCLVKLTHSGVCHTDLSIRSNIHPVQPKANLIGGHEGIGIVVAVAENTEYGGVKVGDRVGIKFVANSCLNCEMCLKGLEGLCYNLQSSGAVIDGTFCEYAVSYVNHVTPIPDSLDSPTASAIMCAGLSVYSALQQCNAHIGDWVIVPGAGGGLGHLAIQYAVAMGLRVVAIDTGSEKRELCISLGAEKWIDYKTSSDVATDVRAATGGLGAHAAIVTAGGNDAYASAGMYLRSGGYLMCVGIPQNGLLSLPILLVAGRGLTVRGIFVGNRQQSIEAVNIAAAGKVKCRYSIRGLSELESVYEEMEKGRIFNRNKIGLLSKGILLRGSIFVKYSSSSIGAEKLLPQDFASEGLQHGEVSEYLRDEWDGIVQARLANASKSRMIGLLLLDALRWNMPDATEHTTPNPANAIGIMPTHTGGCYCGTIRYEIRLSSDEEARTSVCHCMNCKRFTGGPFGVTIKIPISSWNIICGTPKKHISDNGLQREFCGTCGSPILEYGEAAANEWRYIFHGTLNDTNVLPPKGEFFCKYRCNWMPELQGVFHMKELRE
;
A
#
# COMPACT_ATOMS: atom_id res chain seq x y z
N MET A 1 -3.13 -41.17 15.63
CA MET A 1 -2.80 -39.73 15.46
C MET A 1 -1.47 -39.48 16.17
N PRO A 2 -0.59 -38.59 15.69
CA PRO A 2 0.53 -38.14 16.52
C PRO A 2 -0.02 -37.53 17.82
N SER A 3 0.62 -37.80 18.95
CA SER A 3 0.24 -37.22 20.24
C SER A 3 0.28 -35.70 20.15
N GLN A 4 -0.77 -35.01 20.60
CA GLN A 4 -0.76 -33.55 20.69
C GLN A 4 0.46 -33.11 21.51
N PRO A 5 1.24 -32.11 21.06
CA PRO A 5 2.39 -31.64 21.79
C PRO A 5 1.95 -31.07 23.13
N THR A 6 2.59 -31.49 24.23
CA THR A 6 2.32 -30.94 25.56
C THR A 6 2.65 -29.45 25.57
N ILE A 7 1.62 -28.62 25.73
CA ILE A 7 1.75 -27.17 25.88
C ILE A 7 2.12 -26.91 27.37
N PRO A 8 3.20 -26.19 27.66
CA PRO A 8 3.57 -25.88 29.04
C PRO A 8 2.63 -24.83 29.64
N ALA A 9 2.58 -24.73 30.96
CA ALA A 9 1.80 -23.71 31.66
C ALA A 9 2.46 -22.31 31.60
N VAL A 10 3.79 -22.27 31.48
CA VAL A 10 4.61 -21.05 31.47
C VAL A 10 5.67 -21.07 30.36
N GLN A 11 6.17 -19.90 30.00
CA GLN A 11 7.11 -19.65 28.93
C GLN A 11 8.04 -18.45 29.23
N ARG A 12 9.11 -18.34 28.45
CA ARG A 12 9.91 -17.10 28.38
C ARG A 12 9.26 -16.09 27.44
N ALA A 13 9.15 -14.85 27.88
CA ALA A 13 8.65 -13.74 27.08
C ALA A 13 9.37 -12.43 27.44
N PHE A 14 9.60 -11.56 26.45
CA PHE A 14 10.01 -10.17 26.69
C PHE A 14 8.78 -9.28 26.76
N VAL A 15 8.60 -8.61 27.90
CA VAL A 15 7.41 -7.83 28.22
C VAL A 15 7.77 -6.36 28.40
N LEU A 16 7.00 -5.49 27.74
CA LEU A 16 6.95 -4.05 27.98
C LEU A 16 5.85 -3.79 29.03
N SER A 17 6.25 -3.43 30.25
CA SER A 17 5.31 -3.20 31.35
C SER A 17 4.43 -1.97 31.07
N ALA A 18 5.06 -0.83 30.72
CA ALA A 18 4.36 0.38 30.25
C ALA A 18 5.02 1.02 29.00
N PRO A 19 4.28 1.84 28.23
CA PRO A 19 4.83 2.53 27.06
C PRO A 19 5.99 3.46 27.46
N GLY A 20 7.12 3.37 26.75
CA GLY A 20 8.33 4.15 27.01
C GLY A 20 9.35 3.46 27.94
N GLU A 21 9.00 2.32 28.55
CA GLU A 21 9.92 1.54 29.39
C GLU A 21 10.79 0.56 28.57
N ASP A 22 11.72 -0.11 29.23
CA ASP A 22 12.56 -1.15 28.63
C ASP A 22 11.83 -2.51 28.62
N LEU A 23 12.18 -3.36 27.64
CA LEU A 23 11.67 -4.73 27.59
C LEU A 23 12.35 -5.57 28.66
N THR A 24 11.57 -6.26 29.49
CA THR A 24 12.08 -7.15 30.54
C THR A 24 11.85 -8.62 30.18
N LEU A 25 12.87 -9.46 30.31
CA LEU A 25 12.72 -10.91 30.20
C LEU A 25 12.00 -11.48 31.43
N ILE A 26 10.80 -12.01 31.23
CA ILE A 26 10.06 -12.81 32.20
C ILE A 26 10.20 -14.29 31.81
N THR A 27 10.63 -15.14 32.73
CA THR A 27 10.97 -16.55 32.47
C THR A 27 9.82 -17.54 32.69
N ASP A 28 8.80 -17.12 33.42
CA ASP A 28 7.65 -17.88 33.90
C ASP A 28 6.32 -17.21 33.49
N TYR A 29 6.33 -16.48 32.36
CA TYR A 29 5.15 -15.82 31.83
C TYR A 29 4.08 -16.86 31.42
N PRO A 30 2.78 -16.69 31.73
CA PRO A 30 1.75 -17.68 31.41
C PRO A 30 1.63 -17.99 29.91
N VAL A 31 1.39 -19.26 29.57
CA VAL A 31 0.97 -19.68 28.22
C VAL A 31 -0.55 -19.80 28.20
N VAL A 32 -1.20 -19.15 27.23
CA VAL A 32 -2.64 -19.32 26.99
C VAL A 32 -2.92 -20.77 26.59
N GLN A 33 -3.70 -21.46 27.41
CA GLN A 33 -4.03 -22.87 27.19
C GLN A 33 -5.09 -23.05 26.09
N PRO A 34 -5.19 -24.22 25.44
CA PRO A 34 -6.16 -24.44 24.35
C PRO A 34 -7.61 -24.11 24.70
N SER A 35 -8.02 -24.36 25.95
CA SER A 35 -9.36 -24.06 26.48
C SER A 35 -9.64 -22.56 26.69
N GLU A 36 -8.61 -21.72 26.63
CA GLU A 36 -8.72 -20.26 26.81
C GLU A 36 -8.72 -19.51 25.46
N LEU A 37 -8.41 -20.20 24.36
CA LEU A 37 -8.43 -19.62 23.01
C LEU A 37 -9.86 -19.28 22.59
N LYS A 38 -10.06 -18.07 22.07
CA LYS A 38 -11.35 -17.61 21.55
C LYS A 38 -11.57 -18.10 20.11
N PRO A 39 -12.82 -18.30 19.65
CA PRO A 39 -13.10 -18.70 18.26
C PRO A 39 -12.35 -17.83 17.24
N GLY A 40 -11.73 -18.47 16.25
CA GLY A 40 -10.83 -17.83 15.28
C GLY A 40 -9.37 -17.74 15.71
N GLN A 41 -9.04 -18.01 16.98
CA GLN A 41 -7.65 -17.99 17.47
C GLN A 41 -6.95 -19.34 17.32
N CYS A 42 -5.62 -19.27 17.24
CA CYS A 42 -4.71 -20.40 17.29
C CYS A 42 -3.51 -20.05 18.18
N LEU A 43 -2.90 -21.08 18.77
CA LEU A 43 -1.65 -20.97 19.51
C LEU A 43 -0.52 -21.48 18.61
N VAL A 44 0.52 -20.66 18.43
CA VAL A 44 1.69 -20.95 17.61
C VAL A 44 2.91 -21.08 18.48
N LYS A 45 3.58 -22.24 18.46
CA LYS A 45 4.89 -22.44 19.07
C LYS A 45 5.96 -21.83 18.16
N LEU A 46 6.58 -20.75 18.60
CA LEU A 46 7.54 -19.99 17.80
C LEU A 46 8.91 -20.67 17.75
N THR A 47 9.55 -20.53 16.59
CA THR A 47 10.92 -21.02 16.32
C THR A 47 11.88 -19.86 16.07
N HIS A 48 11.37 -18.80 15.42
CA HIS A 48 12.10 -17.57 15.13
C HIS A 48 11.15 -16.37 15.25
N SER A 49 11.67 -15.20 15.61
CA SER A 49 11.01 -13.90 15.43
C SER A 49 12.00 -12.88 14.90
N GLY A 50 11.60 -12.10 13.90
CA GLY A 50 12.32 -10.93 13.43
C GLY A 50 12.15 -9.75 14.39
N VAL A 51 13.07 -8.79 14.26
CA VAL A 51 13.10 -7.53 15.01
C VAL A 51 13.32 -6.39 14.02
N CYS A 52 12.46 -5.36 14.05
CA CYS A 52 12.63 -4.18 13.21
C CYS A 52 12.27 -2.86 13.91
N HIS A 53 12.47 -1.73 13.23
CA HIS A 53 12.34 -0.39 13.84
C HIS A 53 10.89 -0.05 14.27
N THR A 54 9.90 -0.80 13.80
CA THR A 54 8.52 -0.74 14.29
C THR A 54 8.47 -1.14 15.77
N ASP A 55 9.16 -2.20 16.18
CA ASP A 55 9.15 -2.68 17.57
C ASP A 55 9.83 -1.68 18.54
N LEU A 56 10.87 -0.97 18.07
CA LEU A 56 11.46 0.16 18.78
C LEU A 56 10.47 1.32 18.91
N SER A 57 9.81 1.68 17.82
CA SER A 57 8.91 2.83 17.77
C SER A 57 7.70 2.63 18.69
N ILE A 58 7.25 1.38 18.83
CA ILE A 58 6.22 0.97 19.79
C ILE A 58 6.76 1.05 21.22
N ARG A 59 7.94 0.47 21.50
CA ARG A 59 8.59 0.54 22.82
C ARG A 59 8.73 1.98 23.30
N SER A 60 9.30 2.85 22.47
CA SER A 60 9.56 4.26 22.78
C SER A 60 8.30 5.15 22.73
N ASN A 61 7.11 4.56 22.56
CA ASN A 61 5.81 5.24 22.49
C ASN A 61 5.71 6.39 21.47
N ILE A 62 6.42 6.27 20.35
CA ILE A 62 6.37 7.24 19.22
C ILE A 62 5.60 6.70 18.00
N HIS A 63 5.13 5.44 18.07
CA HIS A 63 4.34 4.83 17.02
C HIS A 63 2.85 5.27 17.10
N PRO A 64 2.16 5.49 15.96
CA PRO A 64 0.76 5.92 15.95
C PRO A 64 -0.20 4.92 16.62
N VAL A 65 0.11 3.63 16.54
CA VAL A 65 -0.61 2.58 17.30
C VAL A 65 0.02 2.51 18.69
N GLN A 66 -0.77 2.91 19.70
CA GLN A 66 -0.37 2.88 21.10
C GLN A 66 -0.30 1.43 21.63
N PRO A 67 0.76 1.03 22.34
CA PRO A 67 0.86 -0.29 22.94
C PRO A 67 -0.08 -0.45 24.15
N LYS A 68 -0.59 -1.67 24.38
CA LYS A 68 -1.22 -2.01 25.67
C LYS A 68 -0.18 -2.08 26.80
N ALA A 69 -0.64 -1.99 28.05
CA ALA A 69 0.18 -2.34 29.21
C ALA A 69 0.48 -3.85 29.25
N ASN A 70 1.61 -4.24 29.83
CA ASN A 70 2.09 -5.62 29.90
C ASN A 70 2.05 -6.32 28.54
N LEU A 71 2.75 -5.74 27.56
CA LEU A 71 2.76 -6.17 26.16
C LEU A 71 3.99 -7.02 25.84
N ILE A 72 3.79 -8.22 25.29
CA ILE A 72 4.85 -8.93 24.57
C ILE A 72 5.06 -8.23 23.22
N GLY A 73 6.28 -7.76 22.93
CA GLY A 73 6.60 -7.11 21.65
C GLY A 73 6.73 -8.09 20.47
N GLY A 74 7.07 -7.59 19.29
CA GLY A 74 7.42 -8.40 18.11
C GLY A 74 6.23 -8.73 17.19
N HIS A 75 6.49 -8.77 15.89
CA HIS A 75 5.43 -8.97 14.87
C HIS A 75 5.89 -9.74 13.62
N GLU A 76 6.99 -10.50 13.73
CA GLU A 76 7.65 -11.22 12.62
C GLU A 76 7.87 -12.71 12.97
N GLY A 77 6.95 -13.33 13.70
CA GLY A 77 7.10 -14.69 14.24
C GLY A 77 6.94 -15.80 13.19
N ILE A 78 7.74 -16.87 13.27
CA ILE A 78 7.60 -18.11 12.48
C ILE A 78 7.56 -19.31 13.41
N GLY A 79 6.53 -20.16 13.29
CA GLY A 79 6.31 -21.28 14.20
C GLY A 79 5.40 -22.37 13.66
N ILE A 80 4.99 -23.28 14.55
CA ILE A 80 4.06 -24.38 14.27
C ILE A 80 2.76 -24.16 15.05
N VAL A 81 1.61 -24.31 14.41
CA VAL A 81 0.30 -24.30 15.09
C VAL A 81 0.22 -25.51 16.03
N VAL A 82 0.09 -25.27 17.34
CA VAL A 82 -0.04 -26.33 18.37
C VAL A 82 -1.45 -26.49 18.91
N ALA A 83 -2.29 -25.46 18.79
CA ALA A 83 -3.72 -25.52 19.10
C ALA A 83 -4.52 -24.55 18.22
N VAL A 84 -5.80 -24.85 18.01
CA VAL A 84 -6.80 -23.98 17.38
C VAL A 84 -8.02 -23.99 18.31
N ALA A 85 -8.66 -22.83 18.51
CA ALA A 85 -9.84 -22.75 19.37
C ALA A 85 -11.00 -23.61 18.85
N GLU A 86 -11.76 -24.21 19.77
CA GLU A 86 -13.01 -24.88 19.43
C GLU A 86 -13.99 -23.91 18.76
N ASN A 87 -14.88 -24.45 17.92
CA ASN A 87 -15.86 -23.68 17.14
C ASN A 87 -15.24 -22.64 16.18
N THR A 88 -13.97 -22.83 15.79
CA THR A 88 -13.32 -22.06 14.73
C THR A 88 -13.64 -22.66 13.36
N GLU A 89 -14.29 -21.88 12.50
CA GLU A 89 -14.40 -22.21 11.07
C GLU A 89 -13.01 -22.21 10.42
N TYR A 90 -12.73 -23.19 9.54
CA TYR A 90 -11.37 -23.46 9.06
C TYR A 90 -10.80 -22.33 8.18
N GLY A 91 -10.02 -21.43 8.78
CA GLY A 91 -9.29 -20.35 8.12
C GLY A 91 -8.09 -20.77 7.25
N GLY A 92 -8.07 -22.00 6.74
CA GLY A 92 -7.00 -22.52 5.88
C GLY A 92 -5.76 -23.09 6.60
N VAL A 93 -5.74 -23.15 7.93
CA VAL A 93 -4.66 -23.76 8.74
C VAL A 93 -5.20 -24.74 9.79
N LYS A 94 -4.37 -25.72 10.19
CA LYS A 94 -4.64 -26.72 11.24
C LYS A 94 -3.43 -26.94 12.15
N VAL A 95 -3.63 -27.63 13.27
CA VAL A 95 -2.55 -28.09 14.15
C VAL A 95 -1.51 -28.91 13.37
N GLY A 96 -0.24 -28.59 13.57
CA GLY A 96 0.90 -29.14 12.84
C GLY A 96 1.36 -28.31 11.64
N ASP A 97 0.55 -27.36 11.14
CA ASP A 97 0.97 -26.50 10.04
C ASP A 97 2.03 -25.49 10.49
N ARG A 98 3.00 -25.23 9.60
CA ARG A 98 4.02 -24.20 9.78
C ARG A 98 3.51 -22.86 9.27
N VAL A 99 3.53 -21.84 10.13
CA VAL A 99 2.90 -20.55 9.88
C VAL A 99 3.77 -19.36 10.32
N GLY A 100 3.49 -18.21 9.73
CA GLY A 100 4.07 -16.92 10.09
C GLY A 100 3.03 -15.92 10.61
N ILE A 101 3.37 -15.25 11.71
CA ILE A 101 2.64 -14.16 12.33
C ILE A 101 3.20 -12.83 11.80
N LYS A 102 2.30 -11.90 11.49
CA LYS A 102 2.58 -10.58 10.90
C LYS A 102 2.12 -9.47 11.84
N PHE A 103 2.43 -8.23 11.51
CA PHE A 103 1.87 -7.06 12.19
C PHE A 103 0.33 -7.07 12.23
N VAL A 104 -0.35 -7.39 11.12
CA VAL A 104 -1.81 -7.59 11.11
C VAL A 104 -2.13 -8.96 11.68
N ALA A 105 -2.47 -9.02 12.96
CA ALA A 105 -2.88 -10.24 13.64
C ALA A 105 -4.34 -10.59 13.37
N ASN A 106 -5.22 -9.58 13.29
CA ASN A 106 -6.62 -9.73 12.92
C ASN A 106 -7.19 -8.42 12.34
N SER A 107 -8.29 -8.53 11.62
CA SER A 107 -9.12 -7.42 11.16
C SER A 107 -10.60 -7.84 11.20
N CYS A 108 -11.54 -6.90 11.20
CA CYS A 108 -12.96 -7.26 11.34
C CYS A 108 -13.58 -7.96 10.12
N LEU A 109 -12.85 -8.09 9.00
CA LEU A 109 -13.27 -8.69 7.73
C LEU A 109 -14.53 -8.11 7.07
N ASN A 110 -15.18 -7.12 7.69
CA ASN A 110 -16.50 -6.59 7.30
C ASN A 110 -16.52 -5.08 6.98
N CYS A 111 -15.50 -4.31 7.38
CA CYS A 111 -15.45 -2.89 7.00
C CYS A 111 -14.99 -2.71 5.55
N GLU A 112 -15.31 -1.56 4.95
CA GLU A 112 -14.94 -1.20 3.57
C GLU A 112 -13.46 -1.48 3.25
N MET A 113 -12.55 -1.15 4.16
CA MET A 113 -11.12 -1.38 3.97
C MET A 113 -10.79 -2.88 3.92
N CYS A 114 -11.43 -3.72 4.72
CA CYS A 114 -11.25 -5.17 4.62
C CYS A 114 -11.84 -5.74 3.33
N LEU A 115 -13.02 -5.28 2.92
CA LEU A 115 -13.69 -5.73 1.69
C LEU A 115 -12.92 -5.32 0.42
N LYS A 116 -12.13 -4.24 0.48
CA LYS A 116 -11.21 -3.80 -0.58
C LYS A 116 -9.83 -4.49 -0.55
N GLY A 117 -9.60 -5.47 0.35
CA GLY A 117 -8.29 -6.10 0.50
C GLY A 117 -7.22 -5.17 1.07
N LEU A 118 -7.63 -4.20 1.87
CA LEU A 118 -6.78 -3.23 2.57
C LEU A 118 -6.89 -3.47 4.09
N GLU A 119 -6.81 -4.73 4.55
CA GLU A 119 -7.01 -5.11 5.96
C GLU A 119 -6.07 -4.38 6.93
N GLY A 120 -4.88 -3.95 6.49
CA GLY A 120 -3.97 -3.11 7.28
C GLY A 120 -4.52 -1.74 7.65
N LEU A 121 -5.60 -1.30 7.00
CA LEU A 121 -6.33 -0.05 7.28
C LEU A 121 -7.71 -0.32 7.92
N CYS A 122 -7.89 -1.50 8.55
CA CYS A 122 -9.11 -1.84 9.26
C CYS A 122 -9.36 -0.91 10.46
N TYR A 123 -10.60 -0.45 10.64
CA TYR A 123 -10.99 0.38 11.78
C TYR A 123 -10.93 -0.37 13.13
N ASN A 124 -11.00 -1.70 13.10
CA ASN A 124 -10.87 -2.59 14.26
C ASN A 124 -9.63 -3.49 14.11
N LEU A 125 -8.51 -2.91 13.64
CA LEU A 125 -7.24 -3.63 13.48
C LEU A 125 -6.77 -4.20 14.82
N GLN A 126 -6.28 -5.44 14.82
CA GLN A 126 -5.53 -6.01 15.94
C GLN A 126 -4.08 -6.22 15.48
N SER A 127 -3.16 -5.47 16.08
CA SER A 127 -1.75 -5.50 15.74
C SER A 127 -0.94 -6.33 16.71
N SER A 128 -0.21 -7.33 16.21
CA SER A 128 0.79 -8.09 16.99
C SER A 128 1.87 -7.16 17.50
N GLY A 129 2.28 -7.35 18.75
CA GLY A 129 3.34 -6.55 19.37
C GLY A 129 2.94 -5.10 19.61
N ALA A 130 1.64 -4.78 19.65
CA ALA A 130 1.11 -3.44 19.94
C ALA A 130 -0.25 -3.50 20.65
N VAL A 131 -1.32 -3.80 19.91
CA VAL A 131 -2.70 -3.87 20.44
C VAL A 131 -2.93 -5.19 21.16
N ILE A 132 -2.32 -6.26 20.65
CA ILE A 132 -2.27 -7.57 21.29
C ILE A 132 -0.81 -8.02 21.44
N ASP A 133 -0.60 -9.06 22.25
CA ASP A 133 0.70 -9.68 22.42
C ASP A 133 1.31 -10.18 21.10
N GLY A 134 2.61 -9.98 21.00
CA GLY A 134 3.41 -10.20 19.81
C GLY A 134 4.14 -11.53 19.79
N THR A 135 5.34 -11.49 19.23
CA THR A 135 6.13 -12.68 18.88
C THR A 135 7.44 -12.81 19.64
N PHE A 136 7.76 -11.95 20.62
CA PHE A 136 8.93 -12.11 21.51
C PHE A 136 8.66 -13.04 22.70
N CYS A 137 8.04 -14.18 22.44
CA CYS A 137 7.73 -15.25 23.39
C CYS A 137 7.83 -16.64 22.71
N GLU A 138 7.76 -17.73 23.47
CA GLU A 138 7.87 -19.09 22.93
C GLU A 138 6.55 -19.62 22.33
N TYR A 139 5.41 -19.11 22.81
CA TYR A 139 4.05 -19.46 22.39
C TYR A 139 3.21 -18.19 22.25
N ALA A 140 2.83 -17.86 21.02
CA ALA A 140 2.04 -16.67 20.69
C ALA A 140 0.63 -17.04 20.24
N VAL A 141 -0.36 -16.24 20.67
CA VAL A 141 -1.74 -16.33 20.16
C VAL A 141 -1.87 -15.49 18.89
N SER A 142 -2.46 -16.06 17.84
CA SER A 142 -2.76 -15.36 16.60
C SER A 142 -4.08 -15.87 16.02
N TYR A 143 -4.49 -15.40 14.83
CA TYR A 143 -5.80 -15.74 14.24
C TYR A 143 -5.64 -16.56 12.97
N VAL A 144 -6.44 -17.63 12.83
CA VAL A 144 -6.33 -18.63 11.75
C VAL A 144 -6.44 -18.00 10.36
N ASN A 145 -7.24 -16.94 10.23
CA ASN A 145 -7.47 -16.25 8.96
C ASN A 145 -6.31 -15.34 8.53
N HIS A 146 -5.38 -15.00 9.43
CA HIS A 146 -4.37 -13.98 9.20
C HIS A 146 -2.94 -14.50 9.29
N VAL A 147 -2.69 -15.62 9.98
CA VAL A 147 -1.40 -16.32 9.89
C VAL A 147 -1.13 -16.78 8.45
N THR A 148 0.14 -16.70 8.02
CA THR A 148 0.54 -17.11 6.66
C THR A 148 1.11 -18.51 6.69
N PRO A 149 0.58 -19.52 5.96
CA PRO A 149 1.27 -20.79 5.75
C PRO A 149 2.67 -20.57 5.14
N ILE A 150 3.69 -21.24 5.68
CA ILE A 150 5.08 -21.10 5.22
C ILE A 150 5.59 -22.45 4.67
N PRO A 151 5.86 -22.57 3.36
CA PRO A 151 6.40 -23.79 2.75
C PRO A 151 7.72 -24.24 3.40
N ASP A 152 7.91 -25.56 3.52
CA ASP A 152 9.12 -26.16 4.10
C ASP A 152 10.40 -25.82 3.30
N SER A 153 10.26 -25.47 2.02
CA SER A 153 11.38 -25.02 1.17
C SER A 153 11.91 -23.62 1.52
N LEU A 154 11.19 -22.85 2.36
CA LEU A 154 11.59 -21.51 2.77
C LEU A 154 12.07 -21.52 4.23
N ASP A 155 13.32 -21.14 4.46
CA ASP A 155 13.92 -21.12 5.79
C ASP A 155 13.23 -20.10 6.72
N SER A 156 13.18 -20.39 8.02
CA SER A 156 12.45 -19.56 8.98
C SER A 156 12.98 -18.12 9.11
N PRO A 157 14.31 -17.87 9.11
CA PRO A 157 14.84 -16.51 8.99
C PRO A 157 14.31 -15.75 7.76
N THR A 158 14.45 -16.27 6.54
CA THR A 158 13.94 -15.57 5.34
C THR A 158 12.42 -15.39 5.38
N ALA A 159 11.67 -16.40 5.82
CA ALA A 159 10.22 -16.30 5.99
C ALA A 159 9.82 -15.20 7.00
N SER A 160 10.57 -15.06 8.09
CA SER A 160 10.32 -14.08 9.15
C SER A 160 10.46 -12.64 8.64
N ALA A 161 11.55 -12.32 7.92
CA ALA A 161 11.71 -11.00 7.27
C ALA A 161 10.59 -10.68 6.25
N ILE A 162 9.95 -11.70 5.67
CA ILE A 162 8.83 -11.49 4.74
C ILE A 162 7.55 -11.11 5.49
N MET A 163 7.36 -11.50 6.75
CA MET A 163 6.16 -11.17 7.53
C MET A 163 5.99 -9.67 7.84
N CYS A 164 7.06 -8.87 7.71
CA CYS A 164 7.02 -7.41 7.74
C CYS A 164 7.66 -6.81 6.48
N ALA A 165 8.99 -6.69 6.47
CA ALA A 165 9.72 -5.93 5.45
C ALA A 165 9.43 -6.40 4.02
N GLY A 166 9.42 -7.71 3.78
CA GLY A 166 9.13 -8.29 2.46
C GLY A 166 7.69 -8.04 2.01
N LEU A 167 6.70 -8.26 2.88
CA LEU A 167 5.29 -8.01 2.59
C LEU A 167 5.02 -6.53 2.30
N SER A 168 5.60 -5.60 3.06
CA SER A 168 5.38 -4.16 2.83
C SER A 168 5.95 -3.69 1.50
N VAL A 169 7.15 -4.13 1.09
CA VAL A 169 7.70 -3.75 -0.22
C VAL A 169 7.01 -4.47 -1.38
N TYR A 170 6.59 -5.73 -1.21
CA TYR A 170 5.80 -6.45 -2.20
C TYR A 170 4.43 -5.79 -2.41
N SER A 171 3.75 -5.40 -1.32
CA SER A 171 2.48 -4.65 -1.38
C SER A 171 2.64 -3.28 -2.03
N ALA A 172 3.77 -2.60 -1.82
CA ALA A 172 4.09 -1.35 -2.51
C ALA A 172 4.27 -1.55 -4.03
N LEU A 173 4.98 -2.60 -4.45
CA LEU A 173 5.16 -2.93 -5.87
C LEU A 173 3.85 -3.34 -6.55
N GLN A 174 3.01 -4.13 -5.89
CA GLN A 174 1.66 -4.48 -6.37
C GLN A 174 0.72 -3.25 -6.51
N GLN A 175 1.03 -2.14 -5.85
CA GLN A 175 0.18 -0.94 -5.81
C GLN A 175 0.80 0.28 -6.52
N CYS A 176 1.96 0.15 -7.16
CA CYS A 176 2.65 1.26 -7.83
C CYS A 176 2.32 1.40 -9.33
N ASN A 177 1.41 0.56 -9.86
CA ASN A 177 0.93 0.61 -11.24
C ASN A 177 2.05 0.52 -12.31
N ALA A 178 3.20 -0.05 -11.97
CA ALA A 178 4.28 -0.34 -12.90
C ALA A 178 4.04 -1.67 -13.63
N HIS A 179 4.41 -1.72 -14.91
CA HIS A 179 4.24 -2.88 -15.79
C HIS A 179 5.60 -3.51 -16.13
N ILE A 180 5.60 -4.74 -16.67
CA ILE A 180 6.83 -5.45 -17.05
C ILE A 180 7.68 -4.56 -17.99
N GLY A 181 8.96 -4.38 -17.65
CA GLY A 181 9.90 -3.49 -18.33
C GLY A 181 9.97 -2.06 -17.78
N ASP A 182 9.04 -1.65 -16.91
CA ASP A 182 9.05 -0.30 -16.33
C ASP A 182 10.18 -0.09 -15.32
N TRP A 183 10.72 1.13 -15.32
CA TRP A 183 11.66 1.62 -14.33
C TRP A 183 11.02 1.89 -12.97
N VAL A 184 11.57 1.24 -11.93
CA VAL A 184 11.30 1.47 -10.51
C VAL A 184 12.59 1.90 -9.80
N ILE A 185 12.49 2.95 -8.98
CA ILE A 185 13.58 3.46 -8.15
C ILE A 185 13.41 2.98 -6.71
N VAL A 186 14.49 2.58 -6.06
CA VAL A 186 14.48 2.17 -4.65
C VAL A 186 15.45 3.04 -3.84
N PRO A 187 14.99 4.16 -3.24
CA PRO A 187 15.74 4.88 -2.22
C PRO A 187 15.87 4.05 -0.95
N GLY A 188 17.09 3.91 -0.44
CA GLY A 188 17.43 2.99 0.66
C GLY A 188 17.69 1.55 0.20
N ALA A 189 18.05 1.36 -1.08
CA ALA A 189 18.20 0.06 -1.74
C ALA A 189 19.06 -0.96 -1.00
N GLY A 190 20.14 -0.54 -0.31
CA GLY A 190 21.00 -1.43 0.45
C GLY A 190 20.52 -1.71 1.88
N GLY A 191 19.31 -1.27 2.25
CA GLY A 191 18.69 -1.44 3.56
C GLY A 191 17.86 -2.73 3.70
N GLY A 192 17.32 -2.95 4.90
CA GLY A 192 16.50 -4.13 5.22
C GLY A 192 15.27 -4.29 4.32
N LEU A 193 14.55 -3.20 4.04
CA LEU A 193 13.43 -3.19 3.09
C LEU A 193 13.94 -3.14 1.63
N GLY A 194 14.90 -2.27 1.34
CA GLY A 194 15.38 -2.01 -0.02
C GLY A 194 15.90 -3.24 -0.74
N HIS A 195 16.69 -4.10 -0.07
CA HIS A 195 17.27 -5.28 -0.71
C HIS A 195 16.21 -6.35 -1.05
N LEU A 196 15.09 -6.39 -0.32
CA LEU A 196 13.93 -7.21 -0.68
C LEU A 196 13.14 -6.57 -1.84
N ALA A 197 12.98 -5.24 -1.83
CA ALA A 197 12.29 -4.50 -2.88
C ALA A 197 12.92 -4.70 -4.27
N ILE A 198 14.26 -4.69 -4.37
CA ILE A 198 14.97 -5.00 -5.62
C ILE A 198 14.56 -6.39 -6.14
N GLN A 199 14.63 -7.41 -5.28
CA GLN A 199 14.40 -8.80 -5.66
C GLN A 199 12.94 -9.06 -6.08
N TYR A 200 11.96 -8.49 -5.36
CA TYR A 200 10.56 -8.56 -5.78
C TYR A 200 10.30 -7.83 -7.10
N ALA A 201 10.88 -6.63 -7.29
CA ALA A 201 10.73 -5.87 -8.54
C ALA A 201 11.32 -6.63 -9.74
N VAL A 202 12.52 -7.21 -9.58
CA VAL A 202 13.15 -8.06 -10.61
C VAL A 202 12.32 -9.33 -10.88
N ALA A 203 11.77 -9.97 -9.85
CA ALA A 203 10.88 -11.12 -10.01
C ALA A 203 9.56 -10.77 -10.72
N MET A 204 9.09 -9.53 -10.61
CA MET A 204 7.94 -8.97 -11.34
C MET A 204 8.31 -8.46 -12.76
N GLY A 205 9.56 -8.62 -13.20
CA GLY A 205 10.01 -8.18 -14.53
C GLY A 205 10.21 -6.66 -14.66
N LEU A 206 10.35 -5.95 -13.53
CA LEU A 206 10.58 -4.50 -13.48
C LEU A 206 12.10 -4.21 -13.52
N ARG A 207 12.47 -3.02 -14.03
CA ARG A 207 13.86 -2.58 -14.12
C ARG A 207 14.19 -1.69 -12.93
N VAL A 208 15.26 -2.01 -12.20
CA VAL A 208 15.53 -1.35 -10.91
C VAL A 208 16.74 -0.42 -10.96
N VAL A 209 16.55 0.80 -10.46
CA VAL A 209 17.64 1.72 -10.07
C VAL A 209 17.75 1.75 -8.56
N ALA A 210 18.90 1.35 -8.03
CA ALA A 210 19.20 1.39 -6.60
C ALA A 210 19.79 2.75 -6.21
N ILE A 211 19.27 3.35 -5.14
CA ILE A 211 19.84 4.56 -4.52
C ILE A 211 20.15 4.28 -3.05
N ASP A 212 21.42 4.26 -2.69
CA ASP A 212 21.94 4.23 -1.31
C ASP A 212 23.38 4.79 -1.36
N THR A 213 24.25 4.54 -0.38
CA THR A 213 25.65 4.99 -0.39
C THR A 213 26.63 3.93 0.15
N GLY A 214 27.82 3.86 -0.45
CA GLY A 214 28.91 2.95 -0.07
C GLY A 214 29.05 1.71 -0.97
N SER A 215 30.29 1.27 -1.18
CA SER A 215 30.67 0.17 -2.10
C SER A 215 29.99 -1.17 -1.78
N GLU A 216 30.01 -1.60 -0.52
CA GLU A 216 29.39 -2.87 -0.09
C GLU A 216 27.89 -2.94 -0.44
N LYS A 217 27.18 -1.81 -0.31
CA LYS A 217 25.77 -1.73 -0.67
C LYS A 217 25.56 -1.68 -2.17
N ARG A 218 26.46 -1.03 -2.92
CA ARG A 218 26.46 -1.06 -4.39
C ARG A 218 26.59 -2.49 -4.89
N GLU A 219 27.59 -3.22 -4.41
CA GLU A 219 27.82 -4.62 -4.76
C GLU A 219 26.61 -5.50 -4.40
N LEU A 220 26.04 -5.33 -3.19
CA LEU A 220 24.80 -5.97 -2.80
C LEU A 220 23.68 -5.69 -3.81
N CYS A 221 23.34 -4.43 -4.07
CA CYS A 221 22.19 -4.06 -4.91
C CYS A 221 22.34 -4.57 -6.35
N ILE A 222 23.54 -4.47 -6.94
CA ILE A 222 23.82 -5.00 -8.27
C ILE A 222 23.73 -6.54 -8.27
N SER A 223 24.25 -7.23 -7.25
CA SER A 223 24.15 -8.70 -7.14
C SER A 223 22.71 -9.21 -6.99
N LEU A 224 21.79 -8.35 -6.54
CA LEU A 224 20.35 -8.65 -6.42
C LEU A 224 19.54 -8.28 -7.67
N GLY A 225 20.19 -7.79 -8.74
CA GLY A 225 19.55 -7.49 -10.02
C GLY A 225 19.18 -6.02 -10.23
N ALA A 226 19.67 -5.08 -9.42
CA ALA A 226 19.58 -3.66 -9.78
C ALA A 226 20.41 -3.39 -11.05
N GLU A 227 19.78 -2.82 -12.09
CA GLU A 227 20.43 -2.56 -13.38
C GLU A 227 21.33 -1.31 -13.32
N LYS A 228 20.99 -0.37 -12.42
CA LYS A 228 21.69 0.90 -12.22
C LYS A 228 21.85 1.19 -10.73
N TRP A 229 22.88 1.94 -10.40
CA TRP A 229 23.19 2.41 -9.05
C TRP A 229 23.50 3.90 -9.08
N ILE A 230 22.99 4.64 -8.09
CA ILE A 230 23.30 6.06 -7.86
C ILE A 230 23.72 6.20 -6.39
N ASP A 231 24.91 6.75 -6.15
CA ASP A 231 25.35 7.06 -4.78
C ASP A 231 24.94 8.50 -4.43
N TYR A 232 23.98 8.63 -3.52
CA TYR A 232 23.41 9.93 -3.17
C TYR A 232 24.39 10.87 -2.45
N LYS A 233 25.54 10.38 -1.96
CA LYS A 233 26.58 11.24 -1.36
C LYS A 233 27.55 11.83 -2.37
N THR A 234 27.74 11.19 -3.53
CA THR A 234 28.68 11.66 -4.56
C THR A 234 27.97 12.31 -5.75
N SER A 235 26.68 12.02 -5.94
CA SER A 235 25.80 12.71 -6.89
C SER A 235 25.65 14.19 -6.53
N SER A 236 25.76 15.08 -7.52
CA SER A 236 25.44 16.51 -7.39
C SER A 236 23.94 16.82 -7.54
N ASP A 237 23.20 16.02 -8.31
CA ASP A 237 21.74 16.06 -8.42
C ASP A 237 21.18 14.65 -8.71
N VAL A 238 20.69 14.00 -7.65
CA VAL A 238 20.13 12.63 -7.71
C VAL A 238 18.97 12.56 -8.70
N ALA A 239 18.21 13.64 -8.87
CA ALA A 239 17.06 13.64 -9.76
C ALA A 239 17.47 13.71 -11.24
N THR A 240 18.59 14.38 -11.55
CA THR A 240 19.18 14.34 -12.90
C THR A 240 19.80 12.98 -13.20
N ASP A 241 20.52 12.39 -12.24
CA ASP A 241 21.11 11.05 -12.40
C ASP A 241 20.04 9.98 -12.63
N VAL A 242 18.92 10.02 -11.89
CA VAL A 242 17.78 9.10 -12.13
C VAL A 242 17.17 9.33 -13.50
N ARG A 243 16.93 10.58 -13.92
CA ARG A 243 16.40 10.85 -15.27
C ARG A 243 17.34 10.31 -16.35
N ALA A 244 18.64 10.55 -16.25
CA ALA A 244 19.63 10.00 -17.19
C ALA A 244 19.60 8.47 -17.22
N ALA A 245 19.58 7.80 -16.06
CA ALA A 245 19.49 6.34 -15.94
C ALA A 245 18.20 5.75 -16.52
N THR A 246 17.12 6.52 -16.58
CA THR A 246 15.77 6.10 -17.02
C THR A 246 15.38 6.60 -18.41
N GLY A 247 16.35 7.03 -19.24
CA GLY A 247 16.10 7.46 -20.63
C GLY A 247 15.59 8.90 -20.76
N GLY A 248 15.93 9.76 -19.81
CA GLY A 248 15.61 11.19 -19.77
C GLY A 248 14.25 11.54 -19.15
N LEU A 249 13.31 10.59 -19.13
CA LEU A 249 11.91 10.86 -18.76
C LEU A 249 11.63 10.76 -17.25
N GLY A 250 12.48 10.05 -16.49
CA GLY A 250 12.21 9.70 -15.10
C GLY A 250 11.49 8.35 -14.95
N ALA A 251 11.27 7.96 -13.70
CA ALA A 251 10.77 6.63 -13.36
C ALA A 251 9.24 6.52 -13.27
N HIS A 252 8.72 5.32 -13.47
CA HIS A 252 7.29 5.01 -13.35
C HIS A 252 6.87 4.94 -11.88
N ALA A 253 7.73 4.38 -11.02
CA ALA A 253 7.51 4.37 -9.59
C ALA A 253 8.79 4.58 -8.78
N ALA A 254 8.62 5.08 -7.54
CA ALA A 254 9.66 5.17 -6.53
C ALA A 254 9.17 4.47 -5.24
N ILE A 255 9.83 3.38 -4.85
CA ILE A 255 9.54 2.64 -3.60
C ILE A 255 10.47 3.18 -2.52
N VAL A 256 10.01 4.19 -1.77
CA VAL A 256 10.87 4.89 -0.80
C VAL A 256 11.01 4.04 0.46
N THR A 257 12.12 3.31 0.56
CA THR A 257 12.46 2.46 1.71
C THR A 257 13.40 3.13 2.72
N ALA A 258 13.96 4.30 2.37
CA ALA A 258 14.76 5.12 3.27
C ALA A 258 13.87 5.90 4.25
N GLY A 259 14.21 5.88 5.54
CA GLY A 259 13.52 6.63 6.60
C GLY A 259 13.93 8.10 6.71
N GLY A 260 14.10 8.82 5.59
CA GLY A 260 14.55 10.21 5.57
C GLY A 260 13.75 11.09 4.59
N ASN A 261 13.39 12.31 5.03
CA ASN A 261 12.54 13.23 4.27
C ASN A 261 13.13 13.61 2.90
N ASP A 262 14.45 13.74 2.79
CA ASP A 262 15.11 14.12 1.53
C ASP A 262 14.94 13.07 0.43
N ALA A 263 14.81 11.79 0.80
CA ALA A 263 14.55 10.72 -0.16
C ALA A 263 13.15 10.86 -0.79
N TYR A 264 12.17 11.29 0.00
CA TYR A 264 10.81 11.57 -0.44
C TYR A 264 10.71 12.81 -1.33
N ALA A 265 11.34 13.92 -0.91
CA ALA A 265 11.38 15.15 -1.71
C ALA A 265 12.09 14.93 -3.06
N SER A 266 13.24 14.24 -3.04
CA SER A 266 13.98 13.88 -4.26
C SER A 266 13.15 13.00 -5.19
N ALA A 267 12.39 12.06 -4.64
CA ALA A 267 11.60 11.13 -5.43
C ALA A 267 10.49 11.81 -6.25
N GLY A 268 9.83 12.84 -5.73
CA GLY A 268 8.89 13.64 -6.53
C GLY A 268 9.54 14.31 -7.75
N MET A 269 10.83 14.66 -7.67
CA MET A 269 11.54 15.39 -8.73
C MET A 269 11.94 14.50 -9.93
N TYR A 270 12.15 13.20 -9.71
CA TYR A 270 12.61 12.25 -10.74
C TYR A 270 11.55 11.25 -11.24
N LEU A 271 10.31 11.33 -10.74
CA LEU A 271 9.18 10.62 -11.35
C LEU A 271 8.81 11.26 -12.71
N ARG A 272 8.47 10.39 -13.66
CA ARG A 272 7.88 10.79 -14.95
C ARG A 272 6.42 11.22 -14.78
N SER A 273 5.83 11.84 -15.80
CA SER A 273 4.39 12.13 -15.79
C SER A 273 3.56 10.85 -15.67
N GLY A 274 2.56 10.86 -14.77
CA GLY A 274 1.80 9.68 -14.35
C GLY A 274 2.51 8.78 -13.32
N GLY A 275 3.68 9.19 -12.80
CA GLY A 275 4.50 8.37 -11.91
C GLY A 275 3.97 8.26 -10.47
N TYR A 276 4.36 7.17 -9.80
CA TYR A 276 3.90 6.77 -8.47
C TYR A 276 4.98 6.92 -7.39
N LEU A 277 4.74 7.81 -6.42
CA LEU A 277 5.51 7.93 -5.19
C LEU A 277 4.90 6.99 -4.13
N MET A 278 5.61 5.92 -3.80
CA MET A 278 5.16 4.93 -2.81
C MET A 278 5.84 5.18 -1.47
N CYS A 279 5.05 5.57 -0.46
CA CYS A 279 5.55 5.84 0.88
C CYS A 279 5.53 4.58 1.73
N VAL A 280 6.72 4.05 2.05
CA VAL A 280 6.91 2.78 2.79
C VAL A 280 7.76 2.99 4.03
N GLY A 281 8.96 3.57 3.89
CA GLY A 281 9.81 3.92 5.02
C GLY A 281 9.25 5.12 5.78
N ILE A 282 9.04 4.98 7.10
CA ILE A 282 8.47 6.03 7.95
C ILE A 282 9.62 6.80 8.64
N PRO A 283 9.85 8.09 8.32
CA PRO A 283 10.80 8.91 9.05
C PRO A 283 10.22 9.34 10.41
N GLN A 284 11.06 9.45 11.44
CA GLN A 284 10.66 10.08 12.70
C GLN A 284 10.34 11.56 12.44
N ASN A 285 9.13 12.00 12.80
CA ASN A 285 8.59 13.33 12.47
C ASN A 285 8.63 13.64 10.96
N GLY A 286 8.37 12.63 10.11
CA GLY A 286 8.45 12.77 8.66
C GLY A 286 7.42 13.72 8.06
N LEU A 287 7.85 14.56 7.13
CA LEU A 287 6.99 15.45 6.33
C LEU A 287 7.31 15.30 4.85
N LEU A 288 6.30 14.93 4.06
CA LEU A 288 6.39 14.96 2.60
C LEU A 288 6.07 16.37 2.11
N SER A 289 7.09 17.08 1.61
CA SER A 289 6.94 18.38 0.95
C SER A 289 7.24 18.26 -0.53
N LEU A 290 6.25 18.55 -1.39
CA LEU A 290 6.37 18.55 -2.85
C LEU A 290 5.67 19.78 -3.43
N PRO A 291 6.22 20.44 -4.46
CA PRO A 291 5.53 21.55 -5.13
C PRO A 291 4.20 21.08 -5.75
N ILE A 292 3.08 21.74 -5.42
CA ILE A 292 1.76 21.31 -5.92
C ILE A 292 1.67 21.34 -7.45
N LEU A 293 2.35 22.30 -8.10
CA LEU A 293 2.45 22.37 -9.56
C LEU A 293 3.23 21.20 -10.18
N LEU A 294 4.20 20.62 -9.45
CA LEU A 294 4.91 19.42 -9.89
C LEU A 294 3.97 18.20 -9.83
N VAL A 295 3.25 18.04 -8.73
CA VAL A 295 2.30 16.93 -8.52
C VAL A 295 1.16 16.99 -9.53
N ALA A 296 0.46 18.13 -9.61
CA ALA A 296 -0.68 18.31 -10.52
C ALA A 296 -0.23 18.36 -12.00
N GLY A 297 0.81 19.14 -12.33
CA GLY A 297 1.26 19.33 -13.70
C GLY A 297 1.91 18.10 -14.34
N ARG A 298 2.40 17.14 -13.54
CA ARG A 298 2.83 15.82 -14.02
C ARG A 298 1.82 14.70 -13.76
N GLY A 299 0.70 14.96 -13.09
CA GLY A 299 -0.27 13.94 -12.70
C GLY A 299 0.34 12.83 -11.82
N LEU A 300 1.18 13.19 -10.84
CA LEU A 300 1.82 12.22 -9.96
C LEU A 300 0.84 11.65 -8.94
N THR A 301 0.94 10.35 -8.67
CA THR A 301 0.22 9.70 -7.57
C THR A 301 1.13 9.58 -6.36
N VAL A 302 0.68 10.08 -5.20
CA VAL A 302 1.31 9.83 -3.89
C VAL A 302 0.48 8.79 -3.15
N ARG A 303 1.07 7.65 -2.80
CA ARG A 303 0.36 6.54 -2.15
C ARG A 303 1.10 6.02 -0.92
N GLY A 304 0.45 6.10 0.24
CA GLY A 304 0.91 5.48 1.47
C GLY A 304 0.74 3.95 1.43
N ILE A 305 1.74 3.23 1.92
CA ILE A 305 1.73 1.77 2.10
C ILE A 305 2.10 1.48 3.55
N PHE A 306 1.15 0.94 4.30
CA PHE A 306 1.38 0.57 5.70
C PHE A 306 1.88 -0.88 5.80
N VAL A 307 1.01 -1.84 5.47
CA VAL A 307 1.28 -3.28 5.46
C VAL A 307 0.43 -3.95 4.38
N GLY A 308 0.89 -5.11 3.89
CA GLY A 308 0.16 -5.89 2.88
C GLY A 308 -0.95 -6.77 3.45
N ASN A 309 -1.81 -7.26 2.55
CA ASN A 309 -2.95 -8.12 2.91
C ASN A 309 -2.61 -9.62 2.94
N ARG A 310 -3.62 -10.45 3.23
CA ARG A 310 -3.48 -11.92 3.33
C ARG A 310 -3.02 -12.57 2.02
N GLN A 311 -3.63 -12.19 0.89
CA GLN A 311 -3.27 -12.70 -0.43
C GLN A 311 -1.83 -12.31 -0.82
N GLN A 312 -1.47 -11.05 -0.61
CA GLN A 312 -0.11 -10.54 -0.83
C GLN A 312 0.93 -11.25 0.07
N SER A 313 0.54 -11.71 1.26
CA SER A 313 1.41 -12.51 2.14
C SER A 313 1.75 -13.87 1.51
N ILE A 314 0.74 -14.55 0.94
CA ILE A 314 0.90 -15.85 0.25
C ILE A 314 1.81 -15.69 -0.98
N GLU A 315 1.56 -14.67 -1.80
CA GLU A 315 2.33 -14.39 -3.01
C GLU A 315 3.80 -14.07 -2.68
N ALA A 316 4.05 -13.20 -1.71
CA ALA A 316 5.40 -12.84 -1.27
C ALA A 316 6.18 -14.09 -0.78
N VAL A 317 5.55 -14.91 0.07
CA VAL A 317 6.11 -16.17 0.55
C VAL A 317 6.40 -17.14 -0.60
N ASN A 318 5.48 -17.28 -1.57
CA ASN A 318 5.65 -18.20 -2.70
C ASN A 318 6.79 -17.77 -3.63
N ILE A 319 6.95 -16.46 -3.89
CA ILE A 319 8.07 -15.91 -4.70
C ILE A 319 9.41 -16.20 -4.00
N ALA A 320 9.48 -16.04 -2.67
CA ALA A 320 10.67 -16.36 -1.90
C ALA A 320 10.95 -17.87 -1.85
N ALA A 321 9.92 -18.70 -1.65
CA ALA A 321 10.02 -20.17 -1.67
C ALA A 321 10.45 -20.72 -3.04
N ALA A 322 10.19 -19.99 -4.13
CA ALA A 322 10.73 -20.24 -5.48
C ALA A 322 12.18 -19.76 -5.67
N GLY A 323 12.87 -19.36 -4.58
CA GLY A 323 14.27 -18.95 -4.56
C GLY A 323 14.56 -17.57 -5.15
N LYS A 324 13.52 -16.77 -5.45
CA LYS A 324 13.66 -15.44 -6.10
C LYS A 324 13.99 -14.31 -5.13
N VAL A 325 13.71 -14.51 -3.84
CA VAL A 325 13.99 -13.53 -2.78
C VAL A 325 14.77 -14.23 -1.67
N LYS A 326 15.92 -13.66 -1.32
CA LYS A 326 16.80 -14.11 -0.23
C LYS A 326 17.03 -12.95 0.72
N CYS A 327 16.94 -13.22 2.02
CA CYS A 327 17.27 -12.25 3.05
C CYS A 327 18.73 -12.44 3.50
N ARG A 328 19.44 -11.35 3.81
CA ARG A 328 20.64 -11.41 4.65
C ARG A 328 20.23 -11.19 6.09
N TYR A 329 20.79 -11.93 7.03
CA TYR A 329 20.37 -11.91 8.43
C TYR A 329 21.47 -12.34 9.40
N SER A 330 21.23 -12.08 10.68
CA SER A 330 21.97 -12.69 11.80
C SER A 330 20.99 -13.32 12.78
N ILE A 331 21.40 -14.41 13.43
CA ILE A 331 20.59 -15.11 14.43
C ILE A 331 21.21 -14.87 15.80
N ARG A 332 20.35 -14.53 16.77
CA ARG A 332 20.65 -14.30 18.19
C ARG A 332 19.69 -15.13 19.05
N GLY A 333 19.99 -15.35 20.32
CA GLY A 333 19.06 -15.93 21.28
C GLY A 333 18.00 -14.91 21.73
N LEU A 334 16.83 -15.40 22.20
CA LEU A 334 15.78 -14.55 22.79
C LEU A 334 16.35 -13.62 23.87
N SER A 335 17.18 -14.15 24.76
CA SER A 335 17.84 -13.42 25.86
C SER A 335 18.78 -12.30 25.42
N GLU A 336 19.05 -12.13 24.12
CA GLU A 336 19.92 -11.06 23.60
C GLU A 336 19.12 -9.87 23.06
N LEU A 337 17.78 -9.88 23.13
CA LEU A 337 16.89 -8.89 22.52
C LEU A 337 17.14 -7.44 23.00
N GLU A 338 17.45 -7.24 24.28
CA GLU A 338 17.84 -5.93 24.82
C GLU A 338 19.08 -5.37 24.11
N SER A 339 20.12 -6.20 23.91
CA SER A 339 21.34 -5.80 23.19
C SER A 339 21.07 -5.46 21.72
N VAL A 340 20.11 -6.17 21.10
CA VAL A 340 19.66 -5.90 19.73
C VAL A 340 18.98 -4.54 19.64
N TYR A 341 18.12 -4.21 20.60
CA TYR A 341 17.47 -2.89 20.69
C TYR A 341 18.50 -1.76 20.86
N GLU A 342 19.45 -1.92 21.78
CA GLU A 342 20.56 -0.96 21.94
C GLU A 342 21.41 -0.79 20.67
N GLU A 343 21.69 -1.89 19.95
CA GLU A 343 22.43 -1.86 18.68
C GLU A 343 21.66 -1.10 17.61
N MET A 344 20.33 -1.25 17.54
CA MET A 344 19.47 -0.51 16.61
C MET A 344 19.45 0.99 16.91
N GLU A 345 19.15 1.38 18.15
CA GLU A 345 19.04 2.79 18.57
C GLU A 345 20.33 3.57 18.32
N LYS A 346 21.48 2.93 18.56
CA LYS A 346 22.81 3.53 18.34
C LYS A 346 23.23 3.49 16.87
N GLY A 347 22.39 2.98 15.96
CA GLY A 347 22.71 2.80 14.54
C GLY A 347 23.84 1.80 14.28
N ARG A 348 24.05 0.84 15.19
CA ARG A 348 25.15 -0.14 15.22
C ARG A 348 24.78 -1.56 14.78
N ILE A 349 23.63 -1.75 14.12
CA ILE A 349 23.35 -2.98 13.34
C ILE A 349 24.32 -3.17 12.14
N PHE A 350 25.29 -2.26 11.95
CA PHE A 350 26.51 -2.48 11.20
C PHE A 350 27.64 -2.89 12.16
N ASN A 351 28.38 -3.97 11.86
CA ASN A 351 29.57 -4.36 12.63
C ASN A 351 30.48 -3.16 12.82
N ARG A 352 30.63 -2.75 14.09
CA ARG A 352 31.91 -2.34 14.61
C ARG A 352 32.18 -3.07 15.92
N ASN A 353 32.82 -4.23 15.76
CA ASN A 353 33.72 -4.88 16.72
C ASN A 353 33.08 -5.64 17.90
N LYS A 354 33.10 -6.98 17.85
CA LYS A 354 34.06 -7.79 18.62
C LYS A 354 34.15 -9.25 18.15
N ILE A 355 35.20 -9.93 18.58
CA ILE A 355 35.77 -11.14 17.97
C ILE A 355 35.54 -12.37 18.85
N GLY A 356 35.23 -13.50 18.21
CA GLY A 356 35.37 -14.86 18.75
C GLY A 356 35.47 -15.83 17.57
N LEU A 357 36.60 -16.52 17.41
CA LEU A 357 36.87 -17.33 16.22
C LEU A 357 35.91 -18.53 16.11
N LEU A 358 35.33 -18.74 14.93
CA LEU A 358 35.36 -20.03 14.21
C LEU A 358 34.92 -19.84 12.74
N SER A 359 35.89 -19.99 11.82
CA SER A 359 35.77 -20.28 10.37
C SER A 359 34.64 -19.65 9.51
N LYS A 360 35.05 -18.73 8.62
CA LYS A 360 34.48 -18.39 7.29
C LYS A 360 33.03 -17.85 7.23
N GLY A 361 32.93 -16.52 7.07
CA GLY A 361 31.74 -15.84 6.52
C GLY A 361 31.20 -14.69 7.37
N ILE A 362 31.76 -13.48 7.21
CA ILE A 362 31.31 -12.27 7.91
C ILE A 362 30.93 -11.20 6.89
N LEU A 363 29.65 -10.82 6.83
CA LEU A 363 29.21 -9.45 6.47
C LEU A 363 27.70 -9.30 6.73
N LEU A 364 27.35 -8.24 7.45
CA LEU A 364 26.00 -7.94 7.92
C LEU A 364 25.39 -6.70 7.26
N ARG A 365 24.11 -6.86 6.91
CA ARG A 365 23.04 -5.90 7.18
C ARG A 365 21.77 -6.70 6.95
N GLY A 366 20.98 -6.94 8.01
CA GLY A 366 19.94 -7.94 7.94
C GLY A 366 18.99 -7.89 9.11
N SER A 367 17.82 -8.51 8.95
CA SER A 367 16.90 -8.75 10.05
C SER A 367 17.62 -9.55 11.12
N ILE A 368 17.51 -9.11 12.38
CA ILE A 368 18.01 -9.87 13.51
C ILE A 368 16.90 -10.81 13.93
N PHE A 369 17.21 -12.10 13.96
CA PHE A 369 16.26 -13.12 14.39
C PHE A 369 16.60 -13.64 15.77
N VAL A 370 15.63 -13.53 16.66
CA VAL A 370 15.59 -14.31 17.87
C VAL A 370 15.26 -15.76 17.52
N LYS A 371 16.11 -16.71 17.91
CA LYS A 371 15.83 -18.16 17.84
C LYS A 371 15.51 -18.71 19.22
N TYR A 372 14.46 -19.53 19.30
CA TYR A 372 14.10 -20.25 20.52
C TYR A 372 14.86 -21.58 20.60
N SER A 373 15.38 -21.90 21.78
CA SER A 373 16.19 -23.10 22.02
C SER A 373 15.34 -24.36 21.92
N SER A 374 15.66 -25.24 20.96
CA SER A 374 15.01 -26.53 20.80
C SER A 374 15.55 -27.55 21.82
N SER A 375 14.91 -27.65 22.99
CA SER A 375 15.01 -28.86 23.81
C SER A 375 14.20 -29.98 23.15
N SER A 376 14.90 -31.05 22.77
CA SER A 376 14.35 -32.37 22.36
C SER A 376 13.22 -32.38 21.30
N ILE A 377 13.59 -32.23 20.02
CA ILE A 377 12.97 -32.99 18.93
C ILE A 377 14.12 -33.57 18.11
N GLY A 378 14.16 -34.90 17.96
CA GLY A 378 15.28 -35.60 17.32
C GLY A 378 15.36 -35.31 15.83
N ALA A 379 16.43 -34.63 15.40
CA ALA A 379 16.75 -34.35 14.00
C ALA A 379 18.10 -34.97 13.60
N GLU A 380 18.42 -36.16 14.11
CA GLU A 380 19.55 -36.97 13.65
C GLU A 380 19.10 -37.96 12.56
N LYS A 381 19.10 -37.47 11.32
CA LYS A 381 19.32 -38.18 10.03
C LYS A 381 18.71 -37.35 8.90
N LEU A 382 19.56 -36.68 8.13
CA LEU A 382 19.43 -36.37 6.68
C LEU A 382 20.41 -35.26 6.25
N LEU A 383 21.72 -35.54 6.36
CA LEU A 383 22.75 -34.86 5.57
C LEU A 383 23.80 -35.91 5.14
N PRO A 384 24.10 -36.05 3.84
CA PRO A 384 25.26 -36.83 3.40
C PRO A 384 26.55 -36.17 3.90
N GLN A 385 27.48 -36.99 4.37
CA GLN A 385 28.88 -36.57 4.54
C GLN A 385 29.49 -36.40 3.15
N ASP A 386 30.18 -35.27 2.94
CA ASP A 386 31.53 -35.19 2.34
C ASP A 386 31.85 -33.75 1.95
N PHE A 387 32.90 -33.18 2.54
CA PHE A 387 34.07 -32.67 1.82
C PHE A 387 35.09 -32.16 2.86
N ALA A 388 36.25 -32.82 2.88
CA ALA A 388 37.28 -32.58 3.88
C ALA A 388 38.19 -31.39 3.55
N SER A 389 38.82 -30.91 4.61
CA SER A 389 39.83 -29.86 4.73
C SER A 389 41.04 -29.93 3.79
N GLU A 390 41.42 -28.76 3.26
CA GLU A 390 42.80 -28.22 3.20
C GLU A 390 42.66 -26.69 3.48
N GLY A 391 43.54 -25.96 4.16
CA GLY A 391 44.90 -26.22 4.64
C GLY A 391 45.85 -25.16 4.05
N LEU A 392 46.24 -24.13 4.83
CA LEU A 392 47.48 -23.32 4.68
C LEU A 392 47.55 -22.15 5.69
N GLN A 393 48.77 -21.64 5.91
CA GLN A 393 49.19 -20.86 7.09
C GLN A 393 49.25 -19.34 6.88
N HIS A 394 49.34 -18.59 7.99
CA HIS A 394 49.65 -17.15 7.98
C HIS A 394 51.12 -16.86 7.61
N GLY A 395 51.33 -15.73 6.93
CA GLY A 395 52.63 -15.08 6.76
C GLY A 395 52.46 -13.55 6.82
N GLU A 396 53.45 -12.85 7.32
CA GLU A 396 53.47 -11.40 7.56
C GLU A 396 53.80 -10.60 6.28
N VAL A 397 53.60 -9.27 6.29
CA VAL A 397 54.64 -8.24 6.05
C VAL A 397 54.03 -6.82 5.86
N SER A 398 54.84 -5.84 6.24
CA SER A 398 54.67 -4.40 6.47
C SER A 398 54.00 -3.49 5.42
N GLU A 399 53.59 -2.33 5.94
CA GLU A 399 53.78 -0.96 5.41
C GLU A 399 54.39 -0.78 4.01
N TYR A 400 53.79 0.08 3.19
CA TYR A 400 54.51 1.13 2.42
C TYR A 400 53.52 2.22 1.92
N LEU A 401 54.03 3.44 1.69
CA LEU A 401 53.36 4.59 1.03
C LEU A 401 52.21 5.31 1.78
N ARG A 402 52.61 6.12 2.77
CA ARG A 402 52.20 7.54 2.78
C ARG A 402 53.17 8.30 1.89
N ASP A 403 52.67 9.15 0.99
CA ASP A 403 53.21 10.48 0.67
C ASP A 403 52.29 11.19 -0.35
N GLU A 404 52.24 12.53 -0.28
CA GLU A 404 51.33 13.49 -0.96
C GLU A 404 50.09 13.96 -0.16
N TRP A 405 50.34 14.76 0.90
CA TRP A 405 49.28 15.47 1.63
C TRP A 405 49.57 16.95 1.95
N ASP A 406 50.45 17.61 1.20
CA ASP A 406 50.85 19.02 1.45
C ASP A 406 50.66 19.98 0.23
N GLY A 407 49.89 19.57 -0.79
CA GLY A 407 49.76 20.35 -2.04
C GLY A 407 48.59 21.33 -2.15
N ILE A 408 47.45 21.09 -1.47
CA ILE A 408 46.14 21.68 -1.89
C ILE A 408 45.36 22.33 -0.71
N VAL A 409 46.06 22.89 0.28
CA VAL A 409 45.42 23.63 1.40
C VAL A 409 45.73 25.14 1.40
N GLN A 410 46.70 25.61 0.61
CA GLN A 410 47.15 27.02 0.60
C GLN A 410 46.83 27.79 -0.70
N ALA A 411 45.63 27.59 -1.24
CA ALA A 411 45.14 28.35 -2.42
C ALA A 411 43.65 28.76 -2.28
N ARG A 412 43.19 29.09 -1.07
CA ARG A 412 41.76 29.37 -0.81
C ARG A 412 41.45 30.64 0.00
N LEU A 413 42.34 31.64 -0.02
CA LEU A 413 42.11 32.96 0.61
C LEU A 413 42.57 34.12 -0.29
N ALA A 414 41.78 34.45 -1.32
CA ALA A 414 41.79 35.77 -1.97
C ALA A 414 40.44 36.06 -2.66
N ASN A 415 40.01 37.32 -2.60
CA ASN A 415 38.87 37.92 -3.31
C ASN A 415 37.45 37.47 -2.93
N ALA A 416 36.92 38.11 -1.90
CA ALA A 416 35.49 38.25 -1.66
C ALA A 416 34.99 39.69 -1.89
N SER A 417 33.76 39.80 -2.37
CA SER A 417 32.79 40.91 -2.20
C SER A 417 32.87 42.21 -3.03
N LYS A 418 31.76 42.45 -3.75
CA LYS A 418 31.01 43.71 -4.02
C LYS A 418 29.77 43.29 -4.85
N SER A 419 28.51 43.66 -4.59
CA SER A 419 27.92 44.68 -3.71
C SER A 419 26.51 44.31 -3.18
N ARG A 420 26.06 45.04 -2.16
CA ARG A 420 24.69 45.13 -1.55
C ARG A 420 23.70 45.90 -2.48
N MET A 421 22.38 46.07 -2.31
CA MET A 421 21.23 45.63 -1.48
C MET A 421 20.13 46.73 -1.63
N ILE A 422 18.83 46.43 -1.40
CA ILE A 422 17.65 47.37 -1.28
C ILE A 422 16.98 47.89 -2.57
N GLY A 423 15.64 47.82 -2.62
CA GLY A 423 14.74 48.59 -3.50
C GLY A 423 13.26 48.16 -3.40
N LEU A 424 12.36 49.02 -2.90
CA LEU A 424 10.90 48.79 -2.78
C LEU A 424 10.10 49.61 -3.82
N LEU A 425 8.93 49.09 -4.23
CA LEU A 425 7.68 49.77 -4.67
C LEU A 425 7.63 50.60 -5.98
N LEU A 426 6.60 50.29 -6.81
CA LEU A 426 5.80 51.15 -7.74
C LEU A 426 6.58 51.88 -8.88
N LEU A 427 6.05 52.27 -10.06
CA LEU A 427 4.81 52.14 -10.88
C LEU A 427 5.28 52.20 -12.38
N ASP A 428 4.53 52.10 -13.48
CA ASP A 428 3.09 51.94 -13.86
C ASP A 428 2.95 50.68 -14.77
N ALA A 429 1.81 50.11 -15.17
CA ALA A 429 0.39 50.49 -15.35
C ALA A 429 -0.03 51.01 -16.75
N LEU A 430 -1.34 50.90 -17.03
CA LEU A 430 -2.07 51.20 -18.29
C LEU A 430 -1.88 50.12 -19.39
N ARG A 431 -2.87 49.30 -19.79
CA ARG A 431 -4.35 49.47 -19.92
C ARG A 431 -5.03 48.07 -19.90
N TRP A 432 -6.22 47.78 -19.36
CA TRP A 432 -7.40 48.59 -18.98
C TRP A 432 -8.16 48.06 -17.73
N ASN A 433 -8.96 48.96 -17.15
CA ASN A 433 -9.95 48.80 -16.05
C ASN A 433 -11.33 48.33 -16.62
N MET A 434 -12.43 48.01 -15.92
CA MET A 434 -12.96 47.86 -14.52
C MET A 434 -14.35 47.13 -14.66
N PRO A 435 -15.23 46.86 -13.65
CA PRO A 435 -15.17 46.92 -12.17
C PRO A 435 -15.73 45.63 -11.47
N ASP A 436 -16.16 45.75 -10.21
CA ASP A 436 -16.66 44.72 -9.27
C ASP A 436 -17.94 43.92 -9.61
N ALA A 437 -17.99 42.72 -9.00
CA ALA A 437 -19.12 41.96 -8.46
C ALA A 437 -20.52 42.02 -9.13
N THR A 438 -20.94 40.89 -9.71
CA THR A 438 -22.32 40.34 -9.59
C THR A 438 -22.34 38.86 -9.99
N GLU A 439 -23.32 38.11 -9.51
CA GLU A 439 -23.49 36.68 -9.81
C GLU A 439 -23.78 36.44 -11.30
N HIS A 440 -22.87 35.79 -12.04
CA HIS A 440 -23.24 35.18 -13.32
C HIS A 440 -22.48 33.86 -13.58
N THR A 441 -23.27 32.84 -13.90
CA THR A 441 -22.84 31.54 -14.43
C THR A 441 -22.09 31.73 -15.74
N THR A 442 -20.83 31.27 -15.83
CA THR A 442 -20.08 31.23 -17.09
C THR A 442 -20.50 30.01 -17.92
N PRO A 443 -20.93 30.20 -19.19
CA PRO A 443 -21.21 29.07 -20.08
C PRO A 443 -19.94 28.32 -20.48
N ASN A 444 -20.09 27.01 -20.72
CA ASN A 444 -19.06 26.16 -21.31
C ASN A 444 -18.60 26.73 -22.68
N PRO A 445 -17.28 26.87 -22.96
CA PRO A 445 -16.77 27.44 -24.22
C PRO A 445 -17.13 26.66 -25.50
N ALA A 446 -17.83 25.53 -25.41
CA ALA A 446 -18.37 24.79 -26.56
C ALA A 446 -19.34 25.61 -27.44
N ASN A 447 -20.02 26.63 -26.90
CA ASN A 447 -21.04 27.41 -27.65
C ASN A 447 -20.49 28.36 -28.73
N ALA A 448 -19.16 28.44 -28.91
CA ALA A 448 -18.53 29.34 -29.90
C ALA A 448 -18.42 28.74 -31.33
N ILE A 449 -18.78 27.47 -31.51
CA ILE A 449 -18.84 26.79 -32.82
C ILE A 449 -20.21 26.09 -32.87
N GLY A 450 -20.92 26.14 -34.00
CA GLY A 450 -22.28 25.60 -34.17
C GLY A 450 -22.39 24.06 -34.15
N ILE A 451 -21.69 23.39 -33.25
CA ILE A 451 -21.72 21.95 -33.03
C ILE A 451 -22.80 21.66 -31.99
N MET A 452 -23.89 21.03 -32.41
CA MET A 452 -24.96 20.57 -31.51
C MET A 452 -24.38 19.59 -30.47
N PRO A 453 -24.53 19.85 -29.15
CA PRO A 453 -24.13 18.92 -28.10
C PRO A 453 -24.69 17.52 -28.36
N THR A 454 -23.77 16.56 -28.52
CA THR A 454 -24.09 15.18 -28.89
C THR A 454 -23.63 14.23 -27.80
N HIS A 455 -24.59 13.63 -27.09
CA HIS A 455 -24.36 12.68 -26.02
C HIS A 455 -24.62 11.27 -26.52
N THR A 456 -23.75 10.31 -26.21
CA THR A 456 -23.90 8.91 -26.65
C THR A 456 -24.08 7.97 -25.47
N GLY A 457 -24.74 6.84 -25.71
CA GLY A 457 -24.98 5.84 -24.68
C GLY A 457 -25.39 4.48 -25.21
N GLY A 458 -25.80 3.59 -24.32
CA GLY A 458 -26.27 2.26 -24.65
C GLY A 458 -26.53 1.36 -23.45
N CYS A 459 -27.00 0.15 -23.72
CA CYS A 459 -27.14 -0.87 -22.68
C CYS A 459 -25.78 -1.43 -22.23
N TYR A 460 -25.75 -2.04 -21.04
CA TYR A 460 -24.56 -2.66 -20.45
C TYR A 460 -23.81 -3.62 -21.41
N CYS A 461 -24.52 -4.50 -22.12
CA CYS A 461 -23.91 -5.44 -23.08
C CYS A 461 -23.58 -4.86 -24.47
N GLY A 462 -23.78 -3.55 -24.68
CA GLY A 462 -23.50 -2.87 -25.95
C GLY A 462 -24.41 -3.23 -27.15
N THR A 463 -25.36 -4.18 -27.01
CA THR A 463 -26.30 -4.56 -28.09
C THR A 463 -27.17 -3.39 -28.59
N ILE A 464 -27.49 -2.44 -27.71
CA ILE A 464 -28.20 -1.21 -28.03
C ILE A 464 -27.24 -0.04 -27.83
N ARG A 465 -27.12 0.82 -28.85
CA ARG A 465 -26.41 2.10 -28.80
C ARG A 465 -27.30 3.21 -29.30
N TYR A 466 -27.17 4.40 -28.73
CA TYR A 466 -27.96 5.58 -29.09
C TYR A 466 -27.11 6.85 -29.04
N GLU A 467 -27.64 7.89 -29.66
CA GLU A 467 -27.19 9.28 -29.53
C GLU A 467 -28.37 10.21 -29.19
N ILE A 468 -28.03 11.31 -28.53
CA ILE A 468 -28.91 12.42 -28.19
C ILE A 468 -28.25 13.67 -28.76
N ARG A 469 -28.90 14.36 -29.70
CA ARG A 469 -28.40 15.60 -30.32
C ARG A 469 -29.26 16.78 -29.91
N LEU A 470 -28.76 17.58 -28.98
CA LEU A 470 -29.49 18.74 -28.43
C LEU A 470 -29.12 20.02 -29.17
N SER A 471 -30.01 21.00 -29.16
CA SER A 471 -29.67 22.38 -29.57
C SER A 471 -28.77 23.07 -28.53
N SER A 472 -28.92 22.69 -27.25
CA SER A 472 -28.13 23.11 -26.10
C SER A 472 -28.34 22.12 -24.95
N ASP A 473 -27.36 21.94 -24.06
CA ASP A 473 -27.51 21.09 -22.86
C ASP A 473 -28.61 21.59 -21.89
N GLU A 474 -29.06 22.84 -22.03
CA GLU A 474 -30.22 23.37 -21.28
C GLU A 474 -31.57 22.80 -21.75
N GLU A 475 -31.64 22.23 -22.96
CA GLU A 475 -32.82 21.54 -23.47
C GLU A 475 -33.09 20.22 -22.72
N ALA A 476 -32.04 19.59 -22.19
CA ALA A 476 -32.13 18.42 -21.34
C ALA A 476 -32.47 18.78 -19.88
N ARG A 477 -33.43 18.04 -19.33
CA ARG A 477 -33.83 18.16 -17.91
C ARG A 477 -33.67 16.82 -17.21
N THR A 478 -32.51 16.64 -16.56
CA THR A 478 -32.24 15.49 -15.71
C THR A 478 -32.94 15.63 -14.37
N SER A 479 -33.61 14.57 -13.92
CA SER A 479 -34.31 14.51 -12.65
C SER A 479 -34.04 13.19 -11.90
N VAL A 480 -34.03 13.26 -10.57
CA VAL A 480 -34.02 12.09 -9.69
C VAL A 480 -35.45 11.80 -9.26
N CYS A 481 -35.94 10.59 -9.55
CA CYS A 481 -37.28 10.16 -9.22
C CYS A 481 -37.28 9.13 -8.08
N HIS A 482 -37.94 9.47 -6.98
CA HIS A 482 -38.08 8.60 -5.79
C HIS A 482 -39.34 7.72 -5.81
N CYS A 483 -40.13 7.72 -6.88
CA CYS A 483 -41.33 6.90 -6.94
C CYS A 483 -41.00 5.40 -6.95
N MET A 484 -41.89 4.57 -6.38
CA MET A 484 -41.67 3.12 -6.26
C MET A 484 -41.42 2.44 -7.61
N ASN A 485 -42.03 2.93 -8.70
CA ASN A 485 -41.89 2.35 -10.03
C ASN A 485 -40.53 2.63 -10.67
N CYS A 486 -39.88 3.76 -10.37
CA CYS A 486 -38.52 4.03 -10.81
C CYS A 486 -37.54 3.14 -10.02
N LYS A 487 -37.69 3.05 -8.68
CA LYS A 487 -36.87 2.17 -7.84
C LYS A 487 -36.93 0.70 -8.26
N ARG A 488 -38.14 0.16 -8.45
CA ARG A 488 -38.36 -1.22 -8.90
C ARG A 488 -37.74 -1.52 -10.27
N PHE A 489 -37.71 -0.53 -11.17
CA PHE A 489 -37.21 -0.72 -12.53
C PHE A 489 -35.69 -0.57 -12.63
N THR A 490 -35.08 0.37 -11.91
CA THR A 490 -33.62 0.52 -11.88
C THR A 490 -32.93 -0.44 -10.91
N GLY A 491 -33.68 -1.05 -9.98
CA GLY A 491 -33.12 -1.77 -8.83
C GLY A 491 -32.47 -0.83 -7.79
N GLY A 492 -32.50 0.48 -8.02
CA GLY A 492 -31.85 1.48 -7.19
C GLY A 492 -32.78 2.13 -6.16
N PRO A 493 -32.22 2.88 -5.19
CA PRO A 493 -32.99 3.66 -4.22
C PRO A 493 -33.76 4.84 -4.86
N PHE A 494 -33.48 5.15 -6.13
CA PHE A 494 -34.15 6.10 -7.02
C PHE A 494 -33.91 5.69 -8.49
N GLY A 495 -34.62 6.33 -9.42
CA GLY A 495 -34.22 6.36 -10.84
C GLY A 495 -33.72 7.76 -11.23
N VAL A 496 -32.81 7.85 -12.20
CA VAL A 496 -32.38 9.13 -12.78
C VAL A 496 -32.71 9.14 -14.25
N THR A 497 -33.49 10.13 -14.69
CA THR A 497 -34.00 10.23 -16.06
C THR A 497 -33.72 11.60 -16.65
N ILE A 498 -33.32 11.64 -17.93
CA ILE A 498 -33.07 12.84 -18.71
C ILE A 498 -34.26 13.05 -19.65
N LYS A 499 -35.10 14.06 -19.38
CA LYS A 499 -36.14 14.48 -20.32
C LYS A 499 -35.49 15.20 -21.49
N ILE A 500 -35.70 14.69 -22.71
CA ILE A 500 -35.21 15.24 -23.99
C ILE A 500 -36.33 15.27 -25.04
N PRO A 501 -36.29 16.16 -26.04
CA PRO A 501 -37.25 16.14 -27.16
C PRO A 501 -37.09 14.86 -27.99
N ILE A 502 -38.18 14.32 -28.54
CA ILE A 502 -38.13 13.12 -29.40
C ILE A 502 -37.27 13.35 -30.66
N SER A 503 -37.23 14.58 -31.18
CA SER A 503 -36.40 14.99 -32.33
C SER A 503 -34.89 14.92 -32.07
N SER A 504 -34.47 14.93 -30.78
CA SER A 504 -33.06 14.79 -30.39
C SER A 504 -32.60 13.34 -30.28
N TRP A 505 -33.52 12.38 -30.24
CA TRP A 505 -33.23 10.98 -29.94
C TRP A 505 -33.01 10.14 -31.21
N ASN A 506 -31.90 9.39 -31.26
CA ASN A 506 -31.65 8.42 -32.33
C ASN A 506 -31.01 7.12 -31.80
N ILE A 507 -31.49 5.97 -32.29
CA ILE A 507 -30.89 4.66 -32.01
C ILE A 507 -29.87 4.35 -33.12
N ILE A 508 -28.61 4.18 -32.74
CA ILE A 508 -27.50 3.86 -33.64
C ILE A 508 -27.53 2.36 -33.99
N CYS A 509 -27.75 1.50 -33.01
CA CYS A 509 -27.86 0.06 -33.23
C CYS A 509 -28.73 -0.64 -32.19
N GLY A 510 -29.20 -1.84 -32.55
CA GLY A 510 -30.07 -2.68 -31.72
C GLY A 510 -31.54 -2.27 -31.76
N THR A 511 -32.38 -3.04 -31.06
CA THR A 511 -33.80 -2.74 -30.91
C THR A 511 -34.23 -3.05 -29.47
N PRO A 512 -34.72 -2.07 -28.69
CA PRO A 512 -35.18 -2.33 -27.34
C PRO A 512 -36.48 -3.14 -27.33
N LYS A 513 -36.64 -3.98 -26.30
CA LYS A 513 -37.94 -4.54 -25.94
C LYS A 513 -38.78 -3.44 -25.29
N LYS A 514 -40.08 -3.42 -25.60
CA LYS A 514 -41.04 -2.46 -25.03
C LYS A 514 -41.94 -3.16 -24.00
N HIS A 515 -42.28 -2.46 -22.93
CA HIS A 515 -43.23 -2.92 -21.90
C HIS A 515 -44.01 -1.73 -21.35
N ILE A 516 -45.31 -1.90 -21.12
CA ILE A 516 -46.16 -0.90 -20.46
C ILE A 516 -46.28 -1.31 -18.99
N SER A 517 -45.81 -0.45 -18.09
CA SER A 517 -45.90 -0.65 -16.64
C SER A 517 -47.29 -0.35 -16.11
N ASP A 518 -47.64 -0.89 -14.93
CA ASP A 518 -48.94 -0.73 -14.27
C ASP A 518 -49.41 0.73 -14.09
N ASN A 519 -48.49 1.70 -14.12
CA ASN A 519 -48.77 3.13 -14.04
C ASN A 519 -48.84 3.83 -15.43
N GLY A 520 -49.03 3.07 -16.51
CA GLY A 520 -49.15 3.59 -17.88
C GLY A 520 -47.84 4.06 -18.53
N LEU A 521 -46.69 3.95 -17.85
CA LEU A 521 -45.40 4.28 -18.45
C LEU A 521 -44.96 3.20 -19.44
N GLN A 522 -44.73 3.61 -20.69
CA GLN A 522 -44.04 2.80 -21.68
C GLN A 522 -42.54 2.84 -21.40
N ARG A 523 -41.91 1.67 -21.37
CA ARG A 523 -40.50 1.48 -21.04
C ARG A 523 -39.81 0.68 -22.12
N GLU A 524 -38.64 1.13 -22.52
CA GLU A 524 -37.80 0.50 -23.53
C GLU A 524 -36.47 0.08 -22.90
N PHE A 525 -36.11 -1.20 -23.04
CA PHE A 525 -34.96 -1.80 -22.36
C PHE A 525 -34.26 -2.85 -23.22
N CYS A 526 -33.01 -3.19 -22.86
CA CYS A 526 -32.25 -4.20 -23.59
C CYS A 526 -32.82 -5.61 -23.35
N GLY A 527 -33.22 -6.28 -24.43
CA GLY A 527 -33.71 -7.65 -24.36
C GLY A 527 -32.69 -8.71 -23.96
N THR A 528 -31.38 -8.37 -23.99
CA THR A 528 -30.24 -9.25 -23.66
C THR A 528 -29.77 -9.08 -22.22
N CYS A 529 -29.52 -7.85 -21.77
CA CYS A 529 -28.95 -7.57 -20.44
C CYS A 529 -29.89 -6.81 -19.49
N GLY A 530 -31.15 -6.58 -19.87
CA GLY A 530 -32.16 -5.92 -19.03
C GLY A 530 -31.98 -4.41 -18.83
N SER A 531 -30.88 -3.80 -19.30
CA SER A 531 -30.60 -2.37 -19.03
C SER A 531 -31.75 -1.46 -19.49
N PRO A 532 -32.24 -0.56 -18.63
CA PRO A 532 -33.30 0.38 -18.98
C PRO A 532 -32.73 1.46 -19.89
N ILE A 533 -33.33 1.67 -21.07
CA ILE A 533 -32.86 2.67 -22.04
C ILE A 533 -33.65 3.98 -21.85
N LEU A 534 -34.99 3.89 -21.92
CA LEU A 534 -35.85 5.07 -21.76
C LEU A 534 -37.25 4.71 -21.27
N GLU A 535 -37.98 5.73 -20.82
CA GLU A 535 -39.41 5.67 -20.56
C GLU A 535 -40.17 6.90 -21.10
N TYR A 536 -41.49 6.79 -21.24
CA TYR A 536 -42.41 7.89 -21.56
C TYR A 536 -43.85 7.52 -21.17
N GLY A 537 -44.64 8.51 -20.74
CA GLY A 537 -46.08 8.38 -20.64
C GLY A 537 -46.78 8.66 -21.98
N GLU A 538 -48.00 8.17 -22.15
CA GLU A 538 -48.80 8.33 -23.37
C GLU A 538 -48.93 9.79 -23.82
N ALA A 539 -49.30 10.69 -22.91
CA ALA A 539 -49.41 12.13 -23.17
C ALA A 539 -48.10 12.81 -23.63
N ALA A 540 -46.95 12.20 -23.36
CA ALA A 540 -45.63 12.71 -23.76
C ALA A 540 -45.04 11.96 -24.97
N ALA A 541 -45.71 10.91 -25.48
CA ALA A 541 -45.13 9.95 -26.42
C ALA A 541 -44.74 10.56 -27.78
N ASN A 542 -45.37 11.68 -28.17
CA ASN A 542 -45.10 12.38 -29.42
C ASN A 542 -44.12 13.56 -29.28
N GLU A 543 -43.73 13.92 -28.05
CA GLU A 543 -42.90 15.11 -27.80
C GLU A 543 -41.58 14.78 -27.09
N TRP A 544 -41.58 13.88 -26.11
CA TRP A 544 -40.49 13.72 -25.15
C TRP A 544 -40.09 12.26 -24.93
N ARG A 545 -38.81 12.04 -24.61
CA ARG A 545 -38.28 10.78 -24.08
C ARG A 545 -37.55 11.04 -22.77
N TYR A 546 -37.64 10.08 -21.84
CA TYR A 546 -36.98 10.13 -20.55
C TYR A 546 -35.89 9.05 -20.53
N ILE A 547 -34.67 9.42 -20.91
CA ILE A 547 -33.55 8.48 -21.06
C ILE A 547 -32.98 8.18 -19.68
N PHE A 548 -32.66 6.92 -19.37
CA PHE A 548 -32.02 6.63 -18.09
C PHE A 548 -30.58 7.15 -18.08
N HIS A 549 -30.27 8.05 -17.14
CA HIS A 549 -29.00 8.79 -17.15
C HIS A 549 -27.77 7.86 -17.08
N GLY A 550 -27.89 6.78 -16.31
CA GLY A 550 -26.85 5.75 -16.18
C GLY A 550 -26.58 4.89 -17.42
N THR A 551 -27.26 5.11 -18.56
CA THR A 551 -26.89 4.49 -19.85
C THR A 551 -26.08 5.41 -20.76
N LEU A 552 -25.76 6.63 -20.34
CA LEU A 552 -24.78 7.47 -21.06
C LEU A 552 -23.36 6.88 -20.96
N ASN A 553 -22.54 7.10 -21.99
CA ASN A 553 -21.13 6.73 -22.00
C ASN A 553 -20.28 7.64 -21.09
N ASP A 554 -20.69 8.90 -20.91
CA ASP A 554 -20.20 9.81 -19.87
C ASP A 554 -21.36 10.17 -18.95
N THR A 555 -21.23 9.89 -17.66
CA THR A 555 -22.26 10.19 -16.65
C THR A 555 -22.00 11.48 -15.88
N ASN A 556 -20.96 12.25 -16.24
CA ASN A 556 -20.67 13.55 -15.62
C ASN A 556 -21.42 14.71 -16.31
N VAL A 557 -21.92 14.48 -17.52
CA VAL A 557 -22.76 15.43 -18.26
C VAL A 557 -24.22 15.38 -17.80
N LEU A 558 -24.95 16.46 -18.10
CA LEU A 558 -26.39 16.63 -17.82
C LEU A 558 -26.77 16.29 -16.36
N PRO A 559 -26.19 16.99 -15.36
CA PRO A 559 -26.45 16.72 -13.95
C PRO A 559 -27.92 16.95 -13.56
N PRO A 560 -28.43 16.31 -12.50
CA PRO A 560 -29.81 16.52 -12.04
C PRO A 560 -30.12 17.98 -11.72
N LYS A 561 -31.22 18.49 -12.28
CA LYS A 561 -31.78 19.83 -12.02
C LYS A 561 -32.94 19.79 -11.00
N GLY A 562 -33.38 18.60 -10.58
CA GLY A 562 -34.39 18.44 -9.52
C GLY A 562 -34.64 17.00 -9.04
N GLU A 563 -35.20 16.89 -7.84
CA GLU A 563 -35.74 15.67 -7.24
C GLU A 563 -37.28 15.66 -7.27
N PHE A 564 -37.87 14.51 -7.58
CA PHE A 564 -39.30 14.30 -7.76
C PHE A 564 -39.80 13.17 -6.86
N PHE A 565 -41.02 13.32 -6.35
CA PHE A 565 -41.65 12.41 -5.39
C PHE A 565 -40.87 12.28 -4.06
N CYS A 566 -40.27 13.37 -3.58
CA CYS A 566 -39.35 13.35 -2.44
C CYS A 566 -39.96 12.76 -1.14
N LYS A 567 -41.30 12.68 -1.01
CA LYS A 567 -41.94 11.96 0.11
C LYS A 567 -41.58 10.47 0.19
N TYR A 568 -41.15 9.87 -0.91
CA TYR A 568 -40.72 8.48 -1.02
C TYR A 568 -39.19 8.34 -1.05
N ARG A 569 -38.41 9.40 -0.80
CA ARG A 569 -36.95 9.31 -0.65
C ARG A 569 -36.64 8.34 0.51
N CYS A 570 -35.63 7.49 0.35
CA CYS A 570 -35.21 6.59 1.43
C CYS A 570 -34.65 7.41 2.60
N ASN A 571 -35.04 7.13 3.84
CA ASN A 571 -34.66 7.95 5.02
C ASN A 571 -33.13 8.07 5.26
N TRP A 572 -32.34 7.13 4.73
CA TRP A 572 -30.87 7.15 4.80
C TRP A 572 -30.21 7.99 3.70
N MET A 573 -30.97 8.47 2.71
CA MET A 573 -30.45 9.31 1.64
C MET A 573 -30.54 10.80 2.00
N PRO A 574 -29.46 11.58 1.79
CA PRO A 574 -29.52 13.04 1.88
C PRO A 574 -30.34 13.65 0.73
N GLU A 575 -30.78 14.90 0.92
CA GLU A 575 -31.34 15.71 -0.16
C GLU A 575 -30.22 16.29 -1.04
N LEU A 576 -30.43 16.32 -2.36
CA LEU A 576 -29.48 16.96 -3.28
C LEU A 576 -29.51 18.48 -3.07
N GLN A 577 -28.38 19.09 -2.71
CA GLN A 577 -28.34 20.54 -2.48
C GLN A 577 -28.37 21.31 -3.80
N GLY A 578 -29.05 22.46 -3.82
CA GLY A 578 -29.07 23.38 -4.97
C GLY A 578 -29.96 22.96 -6.15
N VAL A 579 -30.86 21.98 -5.98
CA VAL A 579 -31.80 21.54 -7.03
C VAL A 579 -33.26 21.75 -6.61
N PHE A 580 -34.19 21.70 -7.57
CA PHE A 580 -35.63 21.79 -7.29
C PHE A 580 -36.14 20.52 -6.57
N HIS A 581 -36.93 20.62 -5.50
CA HIS A 581 -37.49 19.45 -4.80
C HIS A 581 -39.03 19.44 -4.84
N MET A 582 -39.60 18.40 -5.43
CA MET A 582 -41.04 18.21 -5.53
C MET A 582 -41.51 17.01 -4.70
N LYS A 583 -42.21 17.28 -3.59
CA LYS A 583 -42.68 16.24 -2.66
C LYS A 583 -43.67 15.27 -3.30
N GLU A 584 -44.64 15.79 -4.04
CA GLU A 584 -45.67 15.06 -4.80
C GLU A 584 -45.96 15.79 -6.11
N LEU A 585 -46.45 15.07 -7.13
CA LEU A 585 -47.18 15.73 -8.21
C LEU A 585 -48.50 16.26 -7.60
N ARG A 586 -48.82 17.53 -7.82
CA ARG A 586 -50.21 17.99 -7.72
C ARG A 586 -50.93 17.47 -8.97
N GLU A 587 -52.14 16.97 -8.77
CA GLU A 587 -53.09 16.67 -9.86
C GLU A 587 -53.42 17.93 -10.67
#